data_AF-A0A0Q9PF58-F1
#
_entry.id   AF-A0A0Q9PF58-F1
#
_cell.length_a   1.000
_cell.length_b   1.000
_cell.length_c   1.000
_cell.angle_alpha   90.00
_cell.angle_beta   90.00
_cell.angle_gamma   90.00
#
_symmetry.space_group_name_H-M   'P 1'
#
loop_
_entity.id
_entity.type
_entity.pdbx_description
1 polymer ?
#
loop_
_entity_poly.entity_id
_entity_poly.type
_entity_poly.pdbx_seq_one_letter_code
_entity_poly.pdbx_strand_id
1 'polypeptide(L)'
;MPSPATAQSAFDGTWKIDLKKVEMPKKPDVLLLQNGRYHCKTCVPPVSVKADGTDQPVSGHPYYDTMAVTVVDDHAIHEIDKKNGKVISDSTMTVAADGKTASFEFTDSSNNNTDPVTGNGTMVRVAKGPAGAHAVSGSWRTQSYGSVSDNALTRSYKVDGDMFSMNAPTGESYTAKMDGSEVPYRGDPGATSVSVKKLSSHVMQETDKRDGKIISVAKMTVAPDGKSMTIAVDDKLHGTHMSFVAMKQ
;
A
#
# COMPACT_ATOMS: atom_id res chain seq x y z
N MET A 1 43.87 22.56 -5.11
CA MET A 1 43.49 21.13 -5.27
C MET A 1 42.03 21.11 -5.67
N PRO A 2 41.62 20.41 -6.75
CA PRO A 2 40.21 20.22 -7.03
C PRO A 2 39.62 19.33 -5.93
N SER A 3 38.55 19.77 -5.26
CA SER A 3 37.79 18.89 -4.37
C SER A 3 37.32 17.67 -5.18
N PRO A 4 37.51 16.44 -4.67
CA PRO A 4 36.89 15.29 -5.31
C PRO A 4 35.38 15.51 -5.31
N ALA A 5 34.78 15.55 -6.50
CA ALA A 5 33.33 15.48 -6.63
C ALA A 5 32.90 14.17 -5.96
N THR A 6 32.26 14.26 -4.79
CA THR A 6 31.59 13.10 -4.21
C THR A 6 30.56 12.67 -5.23
N ALA A 7 30.76 11.48 -5.82
CA ALA A 7 29.81 10.90 -6.74
C ALA A 7 28.45 10.87 -6.02
N GLN A 8 27.48 11.58 -6.60
CA GLN A 8 26.12 11.66 -6.08
C GLN A 8 25.60 10.23 -5.91
N SER A 9 24.92 9.95 -4.79
CA SER A 9 24.44 8.60 -4.51
C SER A 9 23.51 8.15 -5.63
N ALA A 10 23.56 6.86 -5.99
CA ALA A 10 22.67 6.28 -7.01
C ALA A 10 21.18 6.53 -6.67
N PHE A 11 20.87 6.62 -5.37
CA PHE A 11 19.53 6.84 -4.84
C PHE A 11 19.06 8.30 -4.91
N ASP A 12 19.96 9.28 -4.93
CA ASP A 12 19.57 10.69 -4.80
C ASP A 12 18.65 11.12 -5.94
N GLY A 13 17.52 11.73 -5.59
CA GLY A 13 16.56 12.27 -6.54
C GLY A 13 15.14 11.80 -6.28
N THR A 14 14.26 12.14 -7.22
CA THR A 14 12.85 11.78 -7.17
C THR A 14 12.61 10.58 -8.08
N TRP A 15 11.85 9.62 -7.57
CA TRP A 15 11.54 8.36 -8.22
C TRP A 15 10.04 8.20 -8.31
N LYS A 16 9.55 7.81 -9.49
CA LYS A 16 8.13 7.57 -9.74
C LYS A 16 7.91 6.13 -10.17
N ILE A 17 7.03 5.42 -9.46
CA ILE A 17 6.66 4.04 -9.79
C ILE A 17 6.03 3.98 -11.18
N ASP A 18 6.51 3.05 -12.01
CA ASP A 18 5.90 2.68 -13.29
C ASP A 18 4.87 1.57 -13.05
N LEU A 19 3.58 1.93 -13.06
CA LEU A 19 2.47 0.99 -12.85
C LEU A 19 2.46 -0.19 -13.84
N LYS A 20 3.09 -0.05 -15.01
CA LYS A 20 3.19 -1.14 -16.00
C LYS A 20 4.23 -2.19 -15.62
N LYS A 21 5.08 -1.90 -14.63
CA LYS A 21 6.18 -2.75 -14.16
C LYS A 21 5.99 -3.15 -12.69
N VAL A 22 4.73 -3.35 -12.29
CA VAL A 22 4.37 -3.84 -10.96
C VAL A 22 4.09 -5.34 -11.06
N GLU A 23 4.75 -6.11 -10.20
CA GLU A 23 4.41 -7.51 -9.95
C GLU A 23 3.51 -7.59 -8.72
N MET A 24 2.22 -7.84 -8.96
CA MET A 24 1.22 -7.93 -7.89
C MET A 24 1.41 -9.18 -7.02
N PRO A 25 1.01 -9.11 -5.73
CA PRO A 25 0.94 -10.27 -4.86
C PRO A 25 0.20 -11.45 -5.49
N LYS A 26 0.70 -12.67 -5.26
CA LYS A 26 0.08 -13.91 -5.74
C LYS A 26 -0.98 -14.45 -4.77
N LYS A 27 -0.82 -14.20 -3.47
CA LYS A 27 -1.78 -14.61 -2.44
C LYS A 27 -3.04 -13.74 -2.58
N PRO A 28 -4.23 -14.34 -2.69
CA PRO A 28 -5.45 -13.58 -2.87
C PRO A 28 -6.00 -13.04 -1.55
N ASP A 29 -6.77 -11.96 -1.65
CA ASP A 29 -7.69 -11.54 -0.61
C ASP A 29 -8.91 -12.45 -0.55
N VAL A 30 -9.50 -12.60 0.63
CA VAL A 30 -10.69 -13.44 0.83
C VAL A 30 -11.81 -12.62 1.44
N LEU A 31 -12.80 -12.33 0.59
CA LEU A 31 -13.99 -11.55 0.93
C LEU A 31 -15.20 -12.47 1.02
N LEU A 32 -16.09 -12.21 1.98
CA LEU A 32 -17.37 -12.90 2.10
C LEU A 32 -18.45 -11.89 2.47
N LEU A 33 -19.44 -11.75 1.60
CA LEU A 33 -20.68 -11.05 1.89
C LEU A 33 -21.84 -12.03 1.80
N GLN A 34 -22.38 -12.38 2.96
CA GLN A 34 -23.45 -13.36 3.09
C GLN A 34 -24.30 -13.05 4.32
N ASN A 35 -25.61 -13.25 4.23
CA ASN A 35 -26.54 -13.01 5.33
C ASN A 35 -26.44 -11.58 5.92
N GLY A 36 -26.26 -10.58 5.06
CA GLY A 36 -26.16 -9.17 5.45
C GLY A 36 -24.87 -8.79 6.19
N ARG A 37 -23.86 -9.66 6.21
CA ARG A 37 -22.56 -9.38 6.83
C ARG A 37 -21.44 -9.44 5.81
N TYR A 38 -20.56 -8.45 5.85
CA TYR A 38 -19.30 -8.42 5.13
C TYR A 38 -18.17 -8.89 6.03
N HIS A 39 -17.28 -9.70 5.46
CA HIS A 39 -16.08 -10.19 6.10
C HIS A 39 -14.89 -10.02 5.16
N CYS A 40 -13.90 -9.27 5.59
CA CYS A 40 -12.57 -9.29 5.00
C CYS A 40 -11.67 -10.19 5.85
N LYS A 41 -11.47 -11.44 5.41
CA LYS A 41 -10.75 -12.45 6.19
C LYS A 41 -9.23 -12.29 6.12
N THR A 42 -8.74 -11.63 5.08
CA THR A 42 -7.32 -11.36 4.84
C THR A 42 -6.87 -9.99 5.32
N CYS A 43 -7.79 -9.10 5.67
CA CYS A 43 -7.48 -7.85 6.34
C CYS A 43 -6.76 -8.13 7.67
N VAL A 44 -5.92 -7.17 8.09
CA VAL A 44 -5.10 -7.31 9.30
C VAL A 44 -5.35 -6.10 10.22
N PRO A 45 -6.15 -6.25 11.29
CA PRO A 45 -6.89 -7.46 11.70
C PRO A 45 -8.09 -7.79 10.79
N PRO A 46 -8.58 -9.04 10.79
CA PRO A 46 -9.77 -9.40 10.03
C PRO A 46 -10.99 -8.58 10.44
N VAL A 47 -11.79 -8.17 9.47
CA VAL A 47 -12.95 -7.30 9.69
C VAL A 47 -14.25 -8.09 9.51
N SER A 48 -15.24 -7.78 10.35
CA SER A 48 -16.61 -8.27 10.19
C SER A 48 -17.64 -7.21 10.58
N VAL A 49 -18.36 -6.70 9.58
CA VAL A 49 -19.33 -5.62 9.73
C VAL A 49 -20.65 -5.99 9.05
N LYS A 50 -21.73 -5.28 9.40
CA LYS A 50 -22.97 -5.35 8.61
C LYS A 50 -22.76 -4.68 7.26
N ALA A 51 -23.43 -5.19 6.24
CA ALA A 51 -23.41 -4.63 4.89
C ALA A 51 -24.71 -3.85 4.59
N ASP A 52 -25.12 -2.98 5.51
CA ASP A 52 -26.36 -2.19 5.46
C ASP A 52 -26.12 -0.67 5.29
N GLY A 53 -24.87 -0.28 5.01
CA GLY A 53 -24.44 1.11 4.85
C GLY A 53 -24.33 1.91 6.14
N THR A 54 -24.55 1.28 7.30
CA THR A 54 -24.39 1.96 8.60
C THR A 54 -22.94 1.88 9.09
N ASP A 55 -22.53 2.89 9.86
CA ASP A 55 -21.24 2.90 10.54
C ASP A 55 -21.14 1.74 11.54
N GLN A 56 -20.14 0.88 11.37
CA GLN A 56 -19.83 -0.23 12.26
C GLN A 56 -18.43 -0.03 12.87
N PRO A 57 -18.26 -0.26 14.18
CA PRO A 57 -16.97 -0.08 14.82
C PRO A 57 -15.98 -1.15 14.37
N VAL A 58 -14.74 -0.74 14.13
CA VAL A 58 -13.60 -1.63 13.86
C VAL A 58 -12.51 -1.36 14.89
N SER A 59 -11.99 -2.42 15.51
CA SER A 59 -10.98 -2.34 16.55
C SER A 59 -9.62 -2.83 16.08
N GLY A 60 -8.55 -2.15 16.52
CA GLY A 60 -7.17 -2.58 16.30
C GLY A 60 -6.58 -2.22 14.92
N HIS A 61 -7.37 -1.64 14.02
CA HIS A 61 -6.86 -1.12 12.75
C HIS A 61 -6.17 0.24 12.97
N PRO A 62 -4.95 0.46 12.45
CA PRO A 62 -4.24 1.72 12.66
C PRO A 62 -4.89 2.90 11.91
N TYR A 63 -5.37 2.66 10.69
CA TYR A 63 -5.81 3.71 9.77
C TYR A 63 -7.26 4.16 9.98
N TYR A 64 -8.13 3.31 10.53
CA TYR A 64 -9.55 3.60 10.72
C TYR A 64 -10.09 2.92 11.97
N ASP A 65 -11.21 3.41 12.49
CA ASP A 65 -11.91 2.85 13.65
C ASP A 65 -13.40 2.54 13.35
N THR A 66 -13.84 2.86 12.14
CA THR A 66 -15.22 2.70 11.69
C THR A 66 -15.21 2.31 10.22
N MET A 67 -16.06 1.37 9.85
CA MET A 67 -16.29 0.93 8.47
C MET A 67 -17.79 0.84 8.21
N ALA A 68 -18.23 1.33 7.05
CA ALA A 68 -19.59 1.15 6.55
C ALA A 68 -19.53 0.50 5.18
N VAL A 69 -20.21 -0.65 5.03
CA VAL A 69 -20.31 -1.36 3.73
C VAL A 69 -21.76 -1.32 3.27
N THR A 70 -21.98 -0.85 2.05
CA THR A 70 -23.29 -0.78 1.41
C THR A 70 -23.32 -1.77 0.25
N VAL A 71 -24.34 -2.63 0.20
CA VAL A 71 -24.65 -3.40 -1.01
C VAL A 71 -25.31 -2.46 -2.01
N VAL A 72 -24.66 -2.21 -3.14
CA VAL A 72 -25.16 -1.30 -4.19
C VAL A 72 -26.16 -2.04 -5.08
N ASP A 73 -25.77 -3.22 -5.56
CA ASP A 73 -26.58 -4.16 -6.33
C ASP A 73 -26.01 -5.58 -6.12
N ASP A 74 -26.41 -6.57 -6.92
CA ASP A 74 -25.96 -7.96 -6.78
C ASP A 74 -24.49 -8.21 -7.19
N HIS A 75 -23.83 -7.21 -7.78
CA HIS A 75 -22.45 -7.26 -8.28
C HIS A 75 -21.51 -6.26 -7.61
N ALA A 76 -22.03 -5.25 -6.90
CA ALA A 76 -21.24 -4.15 -6.38
C ALA A 76 -21.44 -3.86 -4.89
N ILE A 77 -20.36 -3.43 -4.24
CA ILE A 77 -20.38 -2.86 -2.90
C ILE A 77 -19.67 -1.50 -2.88
N HIS A 78 -20.11 -0.65 -1.97
CA HIS A 78 -19.46 0.62 -1.63
C HIS A 78 -19.00 0.57 -0.18
N GLU A 79 -17.77 0.98 0.09
CA GLU A 79 -17.12 0.93 1.40
C GLU A 79 -16.62 2.32 1.77
N ILE A 80 -16.97 2.77 2.98
CA ILE A 80 -16.47 4.00 3.60
C ILE A 80 -15.76 3.64 4.89
N ASP A 81 -14.50 4.06 5.01
CA ASP A 81 -13.75 3.99 6.26
C ASP A 81 -13.63 5.36 6.90
N LYS A 82 -13.69 5.39 8.24
CA LYS A 82 -13.55 6.62 9.03
C LYS A 82 -12.55 6.44 10.15
N LYS A 83 -11.91 7.56 10.50
CA LYS A 83 -11.11 7.73 11.71
C LYS A 83 -11.68 8.88 12.52
N ASN A 84 -12.04 8.63 13.78
CA ASN A 84 -12.63 9.63 14.68
C ASN A 84 -13.83 10.37 14.02
N GLY A 85 -14.67 9.63 13.28
CA GLY A 85 -15.84 10.17 12.57
C GLY A 85 -15.55 10.92 11.25
N LYS A 86 -14.28 11.14 10.88
CA LYS A 86 -13.90 11.71 9.58
C LYS A 86 -13.71 10.60 8.55
N VAL A 87 -14.29 10.76 7.35
CA VAL A 87 -14.04 9.86 6.21
C VAL A 87 -12.56 9.94 5.81
N ILE A 88 -11.90 8.78 5.76
CA ILE A 88 -10.50 8.63 5.35
C ILE A 88 -10.36 7.72 4.14
N SER A 89 -11.33 6.84 3.87
CA SER A 89 -11.35 6.05 2.64
C SER A 89 -12.77 5.97 2.08
N ASP A 90 -12.87 5.96 0.75
CA ASP A 90 -14.09 5.77 -0.02
C ASP A 90 -13.73 4.86 -1.21
N SER A 91 -14.39 3.70 -1.33
CA SER A 91 -14.11 2.77 -2.40
C SER A 91 -15.33 2.02 -2.91
N THR A 92 -15.31 1.67 -4.19
CA THR A 92 -16.32 0.82 -4.82
C THR A 92 -15.64 -0.39 -5.43
N MET A 93 -16.22 -1.57 -5.25
CA MET A 93 -15.82 -2.80 -5.94
C MET A 93 -17.01 -3.33 -6.73
N THR A 94 -16.80 -3.60 -8.02
CA THR A 94 -17.82 -4.11 -8.95
C THR A 94 -17.34 -5.39 -9.62
N VAL A 95 -18.11 -6.46 -9.48
CA VAL A 95 -17.84 -7.76 -10.11
C VAL A 95 -18.44 -7.79 -11.52
N ALA A 96 -17.68 -8.23 -12.51
CA ALA A 96 -18.19 -8.41 -13.87
C ALA A 96 -19.27 -9.50 -13.92
N ALA A 97 -20.19 -9.41 -14.88
CA ALA A 97 -21.30 -10.36 -15.03
C ALA A 97 -20.87 -11.82 -15.23
N ASP A 98 -19.67 -12.06 -15.78
CA ASP A 98 -19.11 -13.42 -15.89
C ASP A 98 -18.60 -13.98 -14.56
N GLY A 99 -18.56 -13.14 -13.53
CA GLY A 99 -18.05 -13.43 -12.21
C GLY A 99 -16.57 -13.80 -12.20
N LYS A 100 -15.76 -13.48 -13.22
CA LYS A 100 -14.33 -13.85 -13.28
C LYS A 100 -13.41 -12.69 -12.96
N THR A 101 -13.86 -11.46 -13.21
CA THR A 101 -13.11 -10.24 -12.91
C THR A 101 -13.91 -9.30 -12.02
N ALA A 102 -13.21 -8.37 -11.40
CA ALA A 102 -13.80 -7.23 -10.73
C ALA A 102 -12.98 -5.98 -11.05
N SER A 103 -13.62 -4.81 -10.98
CA SER A 103 -12.95 -3.52 -10.95
C SER A 103 -13.12 -2.91 -9.56
N PHE A 104 -12.17 -2.06 -9.18
CA PHE A 104 -12.31 -1.22 -8.00
C PHE A 104 -11.83 0.19 -8.30
N GLU A 105 -12.38 1.16 -7.56
CA GLU A 105 -11.90 2.53 -7.50
C GLU A 105 -11.88 3.00 -6.05
N PHE A 106 -10.98 3.92 -5.72
CA PHE A 106 -10.83 4.40 -4.35
C PHE A 106 -10.32 5.83 -4.28
N THR A 107 -10.63 6.47 -3.16
CA THR A 107 -10.03 7.70 -2.65
C THR A 107 -9.56 7.45 -1.22
N ASP A 108 -8.30 7.76 -0.90
CA ASP A 108 -7.69 7.54 0.41
C ASP A 108 -7.01 8.82 0.95
N SER A 109 -7.32 9.15 2.19
CA SER A 109 -6.75 10.27 2.96
C SER A 109 -6.31 9.80 4.35
N SER A 110 -5.81 8.56 4.43
CA SER A 110 -5.42 7.94 5.69
C SER A 110 -4.07 8.46 6.20
N ASN A 111 -3.15 8.78 5.30
CA ASN A 111 -1.87 9.42 5.63
C ASN A 111 -2.04 10.94 5.89
N ASN A 112 -0.97 11.59 6.35
CA ASN A 112 -0.93 13.06 6.46
C ASN A 112 -0.77 13.75 5.09
N ASN A 113 -1.62 13.41 4.13
CA ASN A 113 -1.59 13.94 2.79
C ASN A 113 -2.32 15.29 2.69
N THR A 114 -1.83 16.18 1.81
CA THR A 114 -2.53 17.44 1.49
C THR A 114 -3.70 17.18 0.53
N ASP A 115 -3.47 16.31 -0.45
CA ASP A 115 -4.47 15.84 -1.40
C ASP A 115 -4.69 14.33 -1.23
N PRO A 116 -5.93 13.83 -1.37
CA PRO A 116 -6.22 12.41 -1.35
C PRO A 116 -5.42 11.64 -2.40
N VAL A 117 -5.07 10.40 -2.07
CA VAL A 117 -4.64 9.42 -3.07
C VAL A 117 -5.89 8.91 -3.77
N THR A 118 -5.88 8.85 -5.10
CA THR A 118 -6.98 8.25 -5.86
C THR A 118 -6.44 7.16 -6.77
N GLY A 119 -7.27 6.17 -7.06
CA GLY A 119 -6.89 5.16 -8.02
C GLY A 119 -8.00 4.19 -8.38
N ASN A 120 -7.69 3.33 -9.34
CA ASN A 120 -8.54 2.23 -9.75
C ASN A 120 -7.69 1.05 -10.25
N GLY A 121 -8.33 -0.10 -10.37
CA GLY A 121 -7.68 -1.29 -10.89
C GLY A 121 -8.66 -2.41 -11.17
N THR A 122 -8.08 -3.55 -11.51
CA THR A 122 -8.81 -4.78 -11.80
C THR A 122 -8.31 -5.92 -10.94
N MET A 123 -9.20 -6.85 -10.67
CA MET A 123 -8.92 -8.08 -9.95
C MET A 123 -9.38 -9.28 -10.79
N VAL A 124 -8.69 -10.40 -10.60
CA VAL A 124 -9.07 -11.70 -11.13
C VAL A 124 -9.51 -12.61 -10.00
N ARG A 125 -10.58 -13.37 -10.23
CA ARG A 125 -11.07 -14.33 -9.25
C ARG A 125 -10.20 -15.58 -9.24
N VAL A 126 -9.76 -15.95 -8.05
CA VAL A 126 -9.05 -17.22 -7.77
C VAL A 126 -10.02 -18.31 -7.35
N ALA A 127 -10.98 -17.99 -6.50
CA ALA A 127 -12.01 -18.92 -6.06
C ALA A 127 -13.37 -18.23 -5.89
N LYS A 128 -14.46 -18.95 -6.20
CA LYS A 128 -15.83 -18.47 -5.96
C LYS A 128 -16.14 -18.48 -4.46
N GLY A 129 -16.99 -17.54 -4.03
CA GLY A 129 -17.62 -17.60 -2.72
C GLY A 129 -18.56 -18.82 -2.57
N PRO A 130 -19.02 -19.10 -1.35
CA PRO A 130 -19.99 -20.16 -1.12
C PRO A 130 -21.30 -19.89 -1.87
N ALA A 131 -22.05 -20.95 -2.17
CA ALA A 131 -23.34 -20.83 -2.86
C ALA A 131 -24.30 -19.91 -2.08
N GLY A 132 -25.02 -19.06 -2.80
CA GLY A 132 -25.94 -18.07 -2.22
C GLY A 132 -25.27 -16.85 -1.58
N ALA A 133 -23.94 -16.73 -1.63
CA ALA A 133 -23.26 -15.49 -1.25
C ALA A 133 -23.31 -14.46 -2.38
N HIS A 134 -23.14 -13.19 -2.01
CA HIS A 134 -23.07 -12.07 -2.94
C HIS A 134 -21.89 -12.21 -3.93
N ALA A 135 -21.98 -11.65 -5.13
CA ALA A 135 -20.98 -11.84 -6.18
C ALA A 135 -19.55 -11.39 -5.78
N VAL A 136 -19.43 -10.38 -4.92
CA VAL A 136 -18.14 -9.93 -4.34
C VAL A 136 -17.45 -11.01 -3.50
N SER A 137 -18.19 -11.99 -3.00
CA SER A 137 -17.65 -13.08 -2.18
C SER A 137 -16.75 -13.99 -3.00
N GLY A 138 -15.56 -14.29 -2.49
CA GLY A 138 -14.59 -15.16 -3.12
C GLY A 138 -13.17 -14.81 -2.75
N SER A 139 -12.24 -15.44 -3.46
CA SER A 139 -10.82 -15.10 -3.38
C SER A 139 -10.42 -14.30 -4.60
N TRP A 140 -9.78 -13.15 -4.40
CA TRP A 140 -9.46 -12.19 -5.45
C TRP A 140 -7.99 -11.83 -5.44
N ARG A 141 -7.40 -11.64 -6.62
CA ARG A 141 -6.05 -11.13 -6.77
C ARG A 141 -6.07 -9.89 -7.63
N THR A 142 -5.49 -8.80 -7.15
CA THR A 142 -5.27 -7.61 -7.98
C THR A 142 -4.42 -7.98 -9.19
N GLN A 143 -4.94 -7.68 -10.37
CA GLN A 143 -4.28 -7.95 -11.64
C GLN A 143 -3.42 -6.76 -12.07
N SER A 144 -3.98 -5.55 -11.97
CA SER A 144 -3.32 -4.31 -12.38
C SER A 144 -4.01 -3.09 -11.77
N TYR A 145 -3.27 -1.99 -11.65
CA TYR A 145 -3.86 -0.66 -11.47
C TYR A 145 -4.03 0.00 -12.84
N GLY A 146 -5.16 0.68 -13.04
CA GLY A 146 -5.40 1.50 -14.23
C GLY A 146 -4.77 2.87 -14.08
N SER A 147 -5.24 3.63 -13.09
CA SER A 147 -4.63 4.90 -12.66
C SER A 147 -4.41 4.92 -11.16
N VAL A 148 -3.33 5.58 -10.74
CA VAL A 148 -3.06 5.96 -9.35
C VAL A 148 -2.49 7.38 -9.38
N SER A 149 -2.92 8.23 -8.46
CA SER A 149 -2.47 9.62 -8.38
C SER A 149 -0.96 9.73 -8.11
N ASP A 150 -0.33 10.76 -8.69
CA ASP A 150 1.13 10.93 -8.69
C ASP A 150 1.74 11.06 -7.28
N ASN A 151 0.99 11.62 -6.33
CA ASN A 151 1.39 11.73 -4.92
C ASN A 151 1.69 10.37 -4.28
N ALA A 152 0.96 9.31 -4.66
CA ALA A 152 1.20 7.96 -4.16
C ALA A 152 2.35 7.24 -4.87
N LEU A 153 2.63 7.59 -6.13
CA LEU A 153 3.65 6.92 -6.95
C LEU A 153 5.05 7.52 -6.79
N THR A 154 5.17 8.69 -6.16
CA THR A 154 6.41 9.46 -6.11
C THR A 154 7.06 9.40 -4.74
N ARG A 155 8.38 9.18 -4.69
CA ARG A 155 9.21 9.28 -3.49
C ARG A 155 10.52 10.00 -3.83
N SER A 156 11.01 10.84 -2.93
CA SER A 156 12.32 11.47 -3.07
C SER A 156 13.28 10.92 -2.02
N TYR A 157 14.50 10.65 -2.45
CA TYR A 157 15.56 10.16 -1.58
C TYR A 157 16.77 11.09 -1.63
N LYS A 158 17.47 11.21 -0.51
CA LYS A 158 18.74 11.93 -0.40
C LYS A 158 19.70 11.19 0.51
N VAL A 159 20.96 11.11 0.10
CA VAL A 159 22.08 10.60 0.88
C VAL A 159 23.01 11.76 1.23
N ASP A 160 23.29 11.91 2.52
CA ASP A 160 24.24 12.90 3.04
C ASP A 160 25.14 12.23 4.08
N GLY A 161 26.37 11.93 3.68
CA GLY A 161 27.29 11.13 4.49
C GLY A 161 26.74 9.71 4.78
N ASP A 162 26.50 9.42 6.06
CA ASP A 162 25.91 8.16 6.54
C ASP A 162 24.37 8.19 6.66
N MET A 163 23.75 9.33 6.36
CA MET A 163 22.31 9.54 6.47
C MET A 163 21.58 9.29 5.15
N PHE A 164 20.41 8.68 5.23
CA PHE A 164 19.45 8.45 4.14
C PHE A 164 18.12 9.07 4.54
N SER A 165 17.63 10.00 3.73
CA SER A 165 16.35 10.68 3.91
C SER A 165 15.36 10.23 2.84
N MET A 166 14.11 10.02 3.25
CA MET A 166 12.97 9.77 2.38
C MET A 166 11.89 10.80 2.66
N ASN A 167 11.26 11.31 1.59
CA ASN A 167 10.02 12.06 1.69
C ASN A 167 9.03 11.63 0.60
N ALA A 168 7.75 11.61 0.96
CA ALA A 168 6.63 11.34 0.08
C ALA A 168 5.70 12.56 0.00
N PRO A 169 5.07 12.86 -1.15
CA PRO A 169 4.03 13.88 -1.24
C PRO A 169 2.80 13.60 -0.36
N THR A 170 2.62 12.36 0.06
CA THR A 170 1.56 11.91 0.98
C THR A 170 1.88 12.17 2.47
N GLY A 171 3.00 12.85 2.76
CA GLY A 171 3.36 13.31 4.10
C GLY A 171 4.33 12.39 4.85
N GLU A 172 4.58 11.19 4.33
CA GLU A 172 5.55 10.27 4.92
C GLU A 172 6.97 10.81 4.82
N SER A 173 7.74 10.65 5.89
CA SER A 173 9.15 11.02 5.89
C SER A 173 9.95 10.35 7.00
N TYR A 174 11.25 10.21 6.75
CA TYR A 174 12.24 9.88 7.77
C TYR A 174 13.64 10.37 7.37
N THR A 175 14.56 10.35 8.32
CA THR A 175 16.00 10.49 8.07
C THR A 175 16.73 9.54 9.00
N ALA A 176 17.38 8.53 8.43
CA ALA A 176 17.95 7.39 9.14
C ALA A 176 19.43 7.22 8.80
N LYS A 177 20.22 6.71 9.75
CA LYS A 177 21.53 6.17 9.41
C LYS A 177 21.36 4.90 8.58
N MET A 178 22.27 4.67 7.64
CA MET A 178 22.27 3.48 6.80
C MET A 178 22.93 2.23 7.46
N ASP A 179 23.05 2.23 8.79
CA ASP A 179 23.69 1.17 9.59
C ASP A 179 22.69 0.16 10.19
N GLY A 180 21.39 0.37 9.99
CA GLY A 180 20.31 -0.42 10.56
C GLY A 180 19.78 0.11 11.90
N SER A 181 20.23 1.28 12.35
CA SER A 181 19.65 1.96 13.50
C SER A 181 18.19 2.34 13.23
N GLU A 182 17.37 2.22 14.26
CA GLU A 182 15.95 2.54 14.18
C GLU A 182 15.70 4.01 14.49
N VAL A 183 14.86 4.65 13.68
CA VAL A 183 14.41 6.04 13.85
C VAL A 183 12.89 6.13 13.69
N PRO A 184 12.25 7.22 14.18
CA PRO A 184 10.82 7.43 13.94
C PRO A 184 10.48 7.54 12.45
N TYR A 185 9.40 6.88 12.04
CA TYR A 185 8.75 7.09 10.75
C TYR A 185 7.62 8.11 10.96
N ARG A 186 7.55 9.17 10.15
CA ARG A 186 6.57 10.25 10.31
C ARG A 186 5.56 10.21 9.18
N GLY A 187 4.32 10.63 9.47
CA GLY A 187 3.28 10.86 8.45
C GLY A 187 2.43 9.65 8.06
N ASP A 188 2.72 8.46 8.62
CA ASP A 188 1.97 7.22 8.41
C ASP A 188 1.35 6.74 9.74
N PRO A 189 0.01 6.59 9.84
CA PRO A 189 -0.63 6.03 11.02
C PRO A 189 -0.26 4.57 11.33
N GLY A 190 0.17 3.80 10.33
CA GLY A 190 0.49 2.39 10.42
C GLY A 190 1.98 2.07 10.51
N ALA A 191 2.89 3.01 10.34
CA ALA A 191 4.33 2.79 10.59
C ALA A 191 4.82 3.75 11.68
N THR A 192 5.38 3.20 12.76
CA THR A 192 5.88 3.99 13.89
C THR A 192 7.36 4.28 13.78
N SER A 193 8.12 3.38 13.16
CA SER A 193 9.57 3.45 13.07
C SER A 193 10.11 2.71 11.86
N VAL A 194 11.35 3.04 11.50
CA VAL A 194 12.04 2.49 10.33
C VAL A 194 13.52 2.34 10.62
N SER A 195 14.14 1.34 10.00
CA SER A 195 15.59 1.20 9.93
C SER A 195 16.03 1.02 8.48
N VAL A 196 17.14 1.66 8.12
CA VAL A 196 17.73 1.54 6.78
C VAL A 196 19.11 0.91 6.89
N LYS A 197 19.39 -0.09 6.06
CA LYS A 197 20.70 -0.74 5.98
C LYS A 197 21.24 -0.68 4.55
N LYS A 198 22.43 -0.10 4.39
CA LYS A 198 23.17 -0.14 3.13
C LYS A 198 23.77 -1.53 2.92
N LEU A 199 23.36 -2.19 1.84
CA LEU A 199 23.88 -3.49 1.44
C LEU A 199 24.98 -3.36 0.37
N SER A 200 24.89 -2.34 -0.49
CA SER A 200 25.94 -1.95 -1.43
C SER A 200 25.76 -0.48 -1.86
N SER A 201 26.58 0.02 -2.78
CA SER A 201 26.39 1.36 -3.37
C SER A 201 25.07 1.51 -4.15
N HIS A 202 24.45 0.42 -4.57
CA HIS A 202 23.22 0.39 -5.39
C HIS A 202 22.06 -0.33 -4.70
N VAL A 203 22.23 -0.79 -3.46
CA VAL A 203 21.23 -1.60 -2.75
C VAL A 203 21.04 -1.10 -1.32
N MET A 204 19.81 -0.69 -1.00
CA MET A 204 19.34 -0.38 0.35
C MET A 204 18.27 -1.38 0.78
N GLN A 205 18.25 -1.70 2.07
CA GLN A 205 17.13 -2.39 2.69
C GLN A 205 16.47 -1.44 3.69
N GLU A 206 15.18 -1.23 3.53
CA GLU A 206 14.30 -0.52 4.46
C GLU A 206 13.47 -1.55 5.23
N THR A 207 13.21 -1.29 6.50
CA THR A 207 12.43 -2.18 7.36
C THR A 207 11.54 -1.34 8.23
N ASP A 208 10.25 -1.39 7.95
CA ASP A 208 9.23 -0.62 8.63
C ASP A 208 8.66 -1.44 9.78
N LYS A 209 8.37 -0.74 10.87
CA LYS A 209 7.89 -1.34 12.10
C LYS A 209 6.68 -0.58 12.62
N ARG A 210 5.80 -1.33 13.30
CA ARG A 210 4.71 -0.82 14.11
C ARG A 210 4.88 -1.34 15.53
N ASP A 211 5.02 -0.44 16.48
CA ASP A 211 5.19 -0.76 17.90
C ASP A 211 6.32 -1.79 18.14
N GLY A 212 7.45 -1.58 17.44
CA GLY A 212 8.64 -2.44 17.50
C GLY A 212 8.56 -3.76 16.71
N LYS A 213 7.41 -4.09 16.11
CA LYS A 213 7.22 -5.30 15.27
C LYS A 213 7.43 -4.97 13.81
N ILE A 214 8.18 -5.81 13.08
CA ILE A 214 8.39 -5.65 11.64
C ILE A 214 7.07 -5.89 10.90
N ILE A 215 6.67 -4.94 10.08
CA ILE A 215 5.47 -5.01 9.24
C ILE A 215 5.79 -5.10 7.75
N SER A 216 6.93 -4.55 7.32
CA SER A 216 7.37 -4.55 5.93
C SER A 216 8.90 -4.58 5.84
N VAL A 217 9.43 -5.26 4.83
CA VAL A 217 10.85 -5.17 4.45
C VAL A 217 10.92 -4.87 2.96
N ALA A 218 11.49 -3.72 2.59
CA ALA A 218 11.68 -3.32 1.21
C ALA A 218 13.16 -3.38 0.83
N LYS A 219 13.48 -4.02 -0.30
CA LYS A 219 14.82 -4.02 -0.89
C LYS A 219 14.80 -3.17 -2.15
N MET A 220 15.48 -2.03 -2.08
CA MET A 220 15.62 -1.07 -3.17
C MET A 220 16.94 -1.32 -3.90
N THR A 221 16.88 -1.59 -5.20
CA THR A 221 18.04 -1.87 -6.05
C THR A 221 18.05 -0.91 -7.24
N VAL A 222 18.97 0.05 -7.25
CA VAL A 222 19.16 0.98 -8.36
C VAL A 222 19.97 0.31 -9.46
N ALA A 223 19.50 0.40 -10.70
CA ALA A 223 20.20 -0.13 -11.86
C ALA A 223 21.55 0.60 -12.06
N PRO A 224 22.56 -0.05 -12.68
CA PRO A 224 23.88 0.56 -12.89
C PRO A 224 23.86 1.88 -13.67
N ASP A 225 22.84 2.11 -14.51
CA ASP A 225 22.65 3.34 -15.25
C ASP A 225 22.04 4.48 -14.41
N GLY A 226 21.64 4.20 -13.18
CA GLY A 226 21.01 5.14 -12.26
C GLY A 226 19.61 5.61 -12.68
N LYS A 227 18.98 5.01 -13.68
CA LYS A 227 17.70 5.49 -14.25
C LYS A 227 16.46 4.78 -13.71
N SER A 228 16.63 3.55 -13.22
CA SER A 228 15.55 2.74 -12.67
C SER A 228 15.93 2.14 -11.33
N MET A 229 14.93 1.93 -10.47
CA MET A 229 15.07 1.29 -9.17
C MET A 229 14.03 0.19 -9.07
N THR A 230 14.48 -1.05 -8.87
CA THR A 230 13.58 -2.16 -8.51
C THR A 230 13.38 -2.16 -7.00
N ILE A 231 12.14 -2.20 -6.56
CA ILE A 231 11.75 -2.22 -5.15
C ILE A 231 10.99 -3.51 -4.93
N ALA A 232 11.59 -4.45 -4.19
CA ALA A 232 10.95 -5.70 -3.81
C ALA A 232 10.48 -5.60 -2.35
N VAL A 233 9.19 -5.79 -2.11
CA VAL A 233 8.56 -5.64 -0.80
C VAL A 233 8.10 -7.00 -0.29
N ASP A 234 8.48 -7.30 0.95
CA ASP A 234 8.04 -8.43 1.74
C ASP A 234 7.15 -7.91 2.87
N ASP A 235 5.85 -8.02 2.65
CA ASP A 235 4.81 -7.57 3.58
C ASP A 235 4.57 -8.66 4.62
N LYS A 236 4.96 -8.36 5.86
CA LYS A 236 4.87 -9.28 6.99
C LYS A 236 3.47 -9.35 7.58
N LEU A 237 2.64 -8.33 7.37
CA LEU A 237 1.26 -8.34 7.84
C LEU A 237 0.43 -9.34 7.03
N HIS A 238 0.55 -9.27 5.70
CA HIS A 238 -0.26 -10.10 4.82
C HIS A 238 0.46 -11.39 4.38
N GLY A 239 1.76 -11.52 4.62
CA GLY A 239 2.56 -12.65 4.15
C GLY A 239 2.58 -12.70 2.62
N THR A 240 2.77 -11.54 2.00
CA THR A 240 2.75 -11.32 0.56
C THR A 240 4.09 -10.77 0.09
N HIS A 241 4.35 -10.93 -1.20
CA HIS A 241 5.48 -10.31 -1.86
C HIS A 241 4.98 -9.56 -3.09
N MET A 242 5.51 -8.36 -3.31
CA MET A 242 5.29 -7.60 -4.53
C MET A 242 6.59 -6.93 -4.95
N SER A 243 6.67 -6.56 -6.22
CA SER A 243 7.77 -5.76 -6.72
C SER A 243 7.28 -4.67 -7.64
N PHE A 244 8.01 -3.57 -7.72
CA PHE A 244 7.75 -2.51 -8.68
C PHE A 244 9.03 -1.86 -9.15
N VAL A 245 8.99 -1.27 -10.34
CA VAL A 245 10.08 -0.49 -10.88
C VAL A 245 9.72 0.99 -10.81
N ALA A 246 10.56 1.77 -10.14
CA ALA A 246 10.49 3.22 -10.14
C ALA A 246 11.50 3.81 -11.13
N MET A 247 11.09 4.86 -11.83
CA MET A 247 11.90 5.60 -12.80
C MET A 247 12.33 6.93 -12.18
N LYS A 248 13.62 7.26 -12.34
CA LYS A 248 14.13 8.55 -11.90
C LYS A 248 13.49 9.68 -12.72
N GLN A 249 13.07 10.75 -12.04
CA GLN A 249 12.44 11.93 -12.63
C GLN A 249 13.47 13.00 -13.00
#